data_AF-A0A7R9C206-F1
#
_entry.id   AF-A0A7R9C206-F1
#
_cell.length_a   1.000
_cell.length_b   1.000
_cell.length_c   1.000
_cell.angle_alpha   90.00
_cell.angle_beta   90.00
_cell.angle_gamma   90.00
#
_symmetry.space_group_name_H-M   'P 1'
#
loop_
_entity.id
_entity.type
_entity.pdbx_description
1 polymer ?
#
loop_
_entity_poly.entity_id
_entity_poly.type
_entity_poly.pdbx_seq_one_letter_code
_entity_poly.pdbx_strand_id
1 'polypeptide(L)'
;MNKYAPDNELYPTDPQKRARVDDLLFFDACVLYDRFGQYVYPAAFGGESLNEEKKQKLDDGLGFLDHYIKQNGGYVAGDKLTVADLSCVASVSSMKATGVVDLSKFENITAWLAKCESEVVAYEEANGEGAKSFGG
;
A
#
# COMPACT_ATOMS: atom_id res chain seq x y z
N MET A 1 -3.91 -12.75 -13.58
CA MET A 1 -5.09 -12.32 -14.36
C MET A 1 -5.07 -12.91 -15.75
N ASN A 2 -4.20 -12.44 -16.66
CA ASN A 2 -4.13 -12.92 -18.06
C ASN A 2 -4.22 -14.46 -18.26
N LYS A 3 -3.66 -15.26 -17.35
CA LYS A 3 -3.68 -16.73 -17.42
C LYS A 3 -4.91 -17.40 -16.77
N TYR A 4 -5.42 -16.86 -15.67
CA TYR A 4 -6.39 -17.54 -14.78
C TYR A 4 -7.75 -16.83 -14.69
N ALA A 5 -7.80 -15.56 -15.07
CA ALA A 5 -8.99 -14.73 -15.17
C ALA A 5 -8.73 -13.63 -16.22
N PRO A 6 -8.76 -13.97 -17.52
CA PRO A 6 -8.65 -12.99 -18.60
C PRO A 6 -9.72 -11.90 -18.49
N ASP A 7 -9.40 -10.69 -18.93
CA ASP A 7 -10.30 -9.51 -18.94
C ASP A 7 -10.87 -9.07 -17.59
N ASN A 8 -10.38 -9.62 -16.47
CA ASN A 8 -10.86 -9.25 -15.16
C ASN A 8 -10.31 -7.87 -14.74
N GLU A 9 -11.19 -7.06 -14.17
CA GLU A 9 -11.00 -5.65 -13.86
C GLU A 9 -9.87 -5.36 -12.88
N LEU A 10 -9.45 -6.34 -12.05
CA LEU A 10 -8.30 -6.10 -11.15
C LEU A 10 -6.99 -5.84 -11.94
N TYR A 11 -6.91 -6.27 -13.19
CA TYR A 11 -5.79 -5.96 -14.08
C TYR A 11 -6.29 -5.73 -15.52
N PRO A 12 -6.77 -4.50 -15.81
CA PRO A 12 -7.50 -4.18 -17.04
C PRO A 12 -6.66 -4.43 -18.29
N THR A 13 -7.28 -4.77 -19.42
CA THR A 13 -6.58 -4.99 -20.70
C THR A 13 -6.42 -3.72 -21.54
N ASP A 14 -7.19 -2.67 -21.23
CA ASP A 14 -6.97 -1.35 -21.82
C ASP A 14 -5.53 -0.86 -21.54
N PRO A 15 -4.75 -0.50 -22.57
CA PRO A 15 -3.33 -0.18 -22.40
C PRO A 15 -3.07 0.99 -21.44
N GLN A 16 -3.92 2.03 -21.44
CA GLN A 16 -3.72 3.20 -20.59
C GLN A 16 -4.02 2.88 -19.13
N LYS A 17 -5.14 2.19 -18.87
CA LYS A 17 -5.48 1.73 -17.52
C LYS A 17 -4.44 0.75 -16.99
N ARG A 18 -3.96 -0.18 -17.82
CA ARG A 18 -2.90 -1.14 -17.44
C ARG A 18 -1.60 -0.43 -17.09
N ALA A 19 -1.17 0.53 -17.92
CA ALA A 19 0.03 1.31 -17.65
C ALA A 19 -0.06 2.05 -16.30
N ARG A 20 -1.25 2.57 -15.94
CA ARG A 20 -1.45 3.19 -14.62
C ARG A 20 -1.36 2.21 -13.46
N VAL A 21 -1.91 1.00 -13.62
CA VAL A 21 -1.78 -0.06 -12.62
C VAL A 21 -0.32 -0.49 -12.47
N ASP A 22 0.40 -0.68 -13.58
CA ASP A 22 1.81 -1.05 -13.56
C ASP A 22 2.69 0.04 -12.92
N ASP A 23 2.46 1.31 -13.26
CA ASP A 23 3.13 2.47 -12.65
C ASP A 23 2.99 2.47 -11.12
N LEU A 24 1.78 2.18 -10.61
CA LEU A 24 1.54 2.15 -9.18
C LEU A 24 2.04 0.88 -8.47
N LEU A 25 2.16 -0.24 -9.18
CA LEU A 25 2.89 -1.41 -8.68
C LEU A 25 4.39 -1.09 -8.53
N PHE A 26 4.99 -0.39 -9.50
CA PHE A 26 6.39 0.06 -9.38
C PHE A 26 6.57 1.12 -8.30
N PHE A 27 5.61 2.03 -8.14
CA PHE A 27 5.60 2.98 -7.03
C PHE A 27 5.60 2.25 -5.68
N ASP A 28 4.74 1.25 -5.48
CA ASP A 28 4.73 0.48 -4.23
C ASP A 28 6.08 -0.21 -3.99
N ALA A 29 6.57 -0.95 -4.98
CA ALA A 29 7.82 -1.72 -4.85
C ALA A 29 9.06 -0.84 -4.65
N CYS A 30 9.19 0.26 -5.39
CA CYS A 30 10.42 1.05 -5.47
C CYS A 30 10.39 2.34 -4.65
N VAL A 31 9.22 2.75 -4.14
CA VAL A 31 9.07 3.98 -3.37
C VAL A 31 8.44 3.67 -2.02
N LEU A 32 7.22 3.15 -1.99
CA LEU A 32 6.47 3.02 -0.75
C LEU A 32 7.08 1.96 0.19
N TYR A 33 7.21 0.73 -0.29
CA TYR A 33 7.72 -0.39 0.50
C TYR A 33 9.22 -0.27 0.78
N ASP A 34 10.01 0.21 -0.19
CA ASP A 34 11.43 0.48 0.00
C ASP A 34 11.67 1.50 1.13
N ARG A 35 10.97 2.63 1.11
CA ARG A 35 11.11 3.65 2.16
C ARG A 35 10.64 3.16 3.52
N PHE A 36 9.58 2.33 3.55
CA PHE A 36 9.14 1.66 4.78
C PHE A 36 10.23 0.74 5.34
N GLY A 37 10.78 -0.14 4.52
CA GLY A 37 11.86 -1.05 4.92
C GLY A 37 13.09 -0.28 5.41
N GLN A 38 13.49 0.78 4.72
CA GLN A 38 14.63 1.61 5.15
C GLN A 38 14.40 2.27 6.51
N TYR A 39 13.17 2.72 6.80
CA TYR A 39 12.82 3.35 8.07
C TYR A 39 12.69 2.35 9.22
N VAL A 40 11.99 1.24 8.99
CA VAL A 40 11.56 0.33 10.06
C VAL A 40 12.53 -0.83 10.30
N TYR A 41 13.08 -1.45 9.26
CA TYR A 41 13.86 -2.69 9.43
C TYR A 41 15.15 -2.51 10.25
N PRO A 42 15.93 -1.42 10.11
CA PRO A 42 17.11 -1.20 10.95
C PRO A 42 16.75 -1.14 12.44
N ALA A 43 15.61 -0.53 12.79
CA ALA A 43 15.16 -0.48 14.17
C ALA A 43 14.59 -1.83 14.64
N ALA A 44 13.72 -2.44 13.84
CA ALA A 44 13.03 -3.69 14.20
C ALA A 44 13.96 -4.90 14.28
N PHE A 45 14.98 -4.98 13.41
CA PHE A 45 15.84 -6.16 13.29
C PHE A 45 17.32 -5.89 13.59
N GLY A 46 17.76 -4.63 13.56
CA GLY A 46 19.14 -4.22 13.81
C GLY A 46 19.37 -3.58 15.18
N GLY A 47 18.31 -3.20 15.90
CA GLY A 47 18.40 -2.49 17.18
C GLY A 47 18.85 -1.03 17.05
N GLU A 48 18.80 -0.46 15.84
CA GLU A 48 19.09 0.96 15.61
C GLU A 48 17.94 1.85 16.11
N SER A 49 18.21 3.13 16.36
CA SER A 49 17.14 4.10 16.58
C SER A 49 16.44 4.46 15.28
N LEU A 50 15.15 4.82 15.37
CA LEU A 50 14.41 5.37 14.23
C LEU A 50 15.09 6.66 13.72
N ASN A 51 15.18 6.79 12.40
CA ASN A 51 15.88 7.89 11.74
C ASN A 51 14.87 8.88 11.12
N GLU A 52 14.96 10.14 11.51
CA GLU A 52 14.04 11.21 11.05
C GLU A 52 14.14 11.52 9.55
N GLU A 53 15.32 11.42 8.93
CA GLU A 53 15.45 11.62 7.48
C GLU A 53 14.73 10.52 6.71
N LYS A 54 14.88 9.26 7.15
CA LYS A 54 14.17 8.13 6.56
C LYS A 54 12.66 8.22 6.82
N LYS A 55 12.26 8.70 8.00
CA LYS A 55 10.87 8.99 8.32
C LYS A 55 10.27 10.01 7.35
N GLN A 56 10.97 11.12 7.10
CA GLN A 56 10.50 12.14 6.17
C GLN A 56 10.32 11.58 4.75
N LYS A 57 11.26 10.74 4.28
CA LYS A 57 11.10 10.07 2.98
C LYS A 57 9.87 9.18 2.95
N LEU A 58 9.64 8.38 4.00
CA LEU A 58 8.43 7.56 4.09
C LEU A 58 7.16 8.42 4.09
N ASP A 59 7.16 9.51 4.85
CA ASP A 59 6.05 10.48 4.89
C ASP A 59 5.77 11.08 3.51
N ASP A 60 6.80 11.41 2.72
CA ASP A 60 6.63 11.89 1.34
C ASP A 60 6.01 10.79 0.45
N GLY A 61 6.43 9.53 0.63
CA GLY A 61 5.86 8.38 -0.07
C GLY A 61 4.37 8.19 0.23
N LEU A 62 4.01 8.24 1.51
CA LEU A 62 2.62 8.21 1.96
C LEU A 62 1.84 9.42 1.44
N GLY A 63 2.45 10.60 1.36
CA GLY A 63 1.84 11.78 0.74
C GLY A 63 1.46 11.57 -0.73
N PHE A 64 2.31 10.90 -1.52
CA PHE A 64 1.97 10.53 -2.90
C PHE A 64 0.81 9.53 -2.96
N LEU A 65 0.82 8.50 -2.10
CA LEU A 65 -0.26 7.52 -2.05
C LEU A 65 -1.60 8.18 -1.70
N ASP A 66 -1.63 9.01 -0.66
CA ASP A 66 -2.81 9.76 -0.24
C ASP A 66 -3.36 10.64 -1.37
N HIS A 67 -2.46 11.30 -2.11
CA HIS A 67 -2.81 12.09 -3.29
C HIS A 67 -3.42 11.25 -4.40
N TYR A 68 -2.84 10.09 -4.74
CA TYR A 68 -3.38 9.22 -5.79
C TYR A 68 -4.77 8.70 -5.46
N ILE A 69 -4.99 8.26 -4.21
CA ILE A 69 -6.29 7.79 -3.74
C ILE A 69 -7.34 8.91 -3.87
N LYS A 70 -6.99 10.12 -3.44
CA LYS A 70 -7.85 11.29 -3.53
C LYS A 70 -8.21 11.64 -4.98
N GLN A 71 -7.22 11.68 -5.86
CA GLN A 71 -7.43 12.02 -7.28
C GLN A 71 -8.32 11.02 -8.00
N ASN A 72 -8.23 9.74 -7.63
CA ASN A 72 -8.93 8.65 -8.29
C ASN A 72 -10.28 8.30 -7.65
N GLY A 73 -10.69 9.02 -6.62
CA GLY A 73 -12.01 8.82 -6.00
C GLY A 73 -12.10 7.58 -5.11
N GLY A 74 -10.96 7.14 -4.53
CA GLY A 74 -10.96 6.12 -3.47
C GLY A 74 -10.40 4.75 -3.85
N TYR A 75 -9.60 4.66 -4.91
CA TYR A 75 -8.65 3.56 -5.17
C TYR A 75 -7.34 4.13 -5.69
N VAL A 76 -6.26 3.35 -5.69
CA VAL A 76 -4.94 3.88 -6.05
C VAL A 76 -4.81 4.17 -7.54
N ALA A 77 -5.37 3.32 -8.41
CA ALA A 77 -5.14 3.37 -9.87
C ALA A 77 -6.32 3.87 -10.71
N GLY A 78 -7.47 4.20 -10.10
CA GLY A 78 -8.66 4.65 -10.82
C GLY A 78 -9.93 4.53 -9.98
N ASP A 79 -11.06 4.29 -10.63
CA ASP A 79 -12.39 4.23 -10.01
C ASP A 79 -12.79 2.82 -9.53
N LYS A 80 -11.89 1.84 -9.65
CA LYS A 80 -12.13 0.43 -9.28
C LYS A 80 -10.93 -0.17 -8.55
N LEU A 81 -11.19 -1.20 -7.77
CA LEU A 81 -10.16 -2.02 -7.13
C LEU A 81 -9.27 -2.68 -8.19
N THR A 82 -7.95 -2.62 -8.00
CA THR A 82 -6.96 -3.25 -8.87
C THR A 82 -5.90 -4.01 -8.09
N VAL A 83 -5.03 -4.75 -8.78
CA VAL A 83 -3.86 -5.39 -8.15
C VAL A 83 -2.88 -4.37 -7.55
N ALA A 84 -2.87 -3.11 -8.01
CA ALA A 84 -2.09 -2.05 -7.37
C ALA A 84 -2.63 -1.71 -5.98
N ASP A 85 -3.97 -1.69 -5.80
CA ASP A 85 -4.56 -1.52 -4.48
C ASP A 85 -4.15 -2.65 -3.55
N LEU A 86 -4.23 -3.90 -4.01
CA LEU A 86 -3.86 -5.07 -3.20
C LEU A 86 -2.39 -5.02 -2.76
N SER A 87 -1.49 -4.59 -3.64
CA SER A 87 -0.06 -4.40 -3.31
C SER A 87 0.14 -3.34 -2.22
N CYS A 88 -0.40 -2.14 -2.45
CA CYS A 88 -0.31 -1.05 -1.47
C CYS A 88 -0.99 -1.39 -0.15
N VAL A 89 -2.10 -2.16 -0.16
CA VAL A 89 -2.79 -2.60 1.05
C VAL A 89 -1.87 -3.44 1.93
N ALA A 90 -1.12 -4.37 1.35
CA ALA A 90 -0.16 -5.18 2.10
C ALA A 90 0.92 -4.32 2.77
N SER A 91 1.48 -3.36 2.02
CA SER A 91 2.46 -2.39 2.52
C SER A 91 1.91 -1.55 3.66
N VAL A 92 0.77 -0.88 3.46
CA VAL A 92 0.18 0.03 4.45
C VAL A 92 -0.35 -0.72 5.69
N SER A 93 -0.87 -1.93 5.52
CA SER A 93 -1.30 -2.77 6.64
C SER A 93 -0.13 -3.13 7.55
N SER A 94 1.02 -3.48 6.95
CA SER A 94 2.25 -3.77 7.69
C SER A 94 2.75 -2.53 8.42
N MET A 95 2.74 -1.37 7.77
CA MET A 95 3.07 -0.08 8.40
C MET A 95 2.18 0.21 9.61
N LYS A 96 0.86 0.09 9.44
CA LYS A 96 -0.14 0.28 10.52
C LYS A 96 0.12 -0.67 11.69
N ALA A 97 0.41 -1.94 11.41
CA ALA A 97 0.62 -2.95 12.43
C ALA A 97 1.86 -2.69 13.29
N THR A 98 2.91 -2.07 12.73
CA THR A 98 4.13 -1.76 13.50
C THR A 98 3.92 -0.77 14.65
N GLY A 99 2.86 0.04 14.59
CA GLY A 99 2.62 1.13 15.54
C GLY A 99 3.64 2.29 15.50
N VAL A 100 4.70 2.21 14.68
CA VAL A 100 5.72 3.27 14.56
C VAL A 100 5.45 4.26 13.42
N VAL A 101 4.65 3.87 12.43
CA VAL A 101 4.27 4.72 11.31
C VAL A 101 2.94 5.40 11.61
N ASP A 102 2.96 6.72 11.76
CA ASP A 102 1.75 7.52 11.99
C ASP A 102 1.00 7.79 10.68
N LEU A 103 -0.11 7.07 10.49
CA LEU A 103 -1.00 7.22 9.34
C LEU A 103 -2.13 8.25 9.57
N SER A 104 -2.26 8.82 10.77
CA SER A 104 -3.42 9.66 11.15
C SER A 104 -3.54 10.94 10.32
N LYS A 105 -2.42 11.43 9.78
CA LYS A 105 -2.36 12.60 8.90
C LYS A 105 -2.74 12.32 7.43
N PHE A 106 -2.97 11.07 7.06
CA PHE A 106 -3.31 10.66 5.69
C PHE A 106 -4.75 10.11 5.64
N GLU A 107 -5.71 11.04 5.66
CA GLU A 107 -7.14 10.73 5.74
C GLU A 107 -7.61 9.84 4.58
N ASN A 108 -7.10 10.04 3.36
CA ASN A 108 -7.51 9.24 2.21
C ASN A 108 -6.95 7.82 2.32
N ILE A 109 -5.71 7.65 2.81
CA ILE A 109 -5.14 6.32 3.09
C ILE A 109 -5.97 5.58 4.13
N THR A 110 -6.32 6.22 5.25
CA THR A 110 -7.06 5.54 6.32
C THR A 110 -8.46 5.10 5.87
N ALA A 111 -9.18 5.95 5.14
CA ALA A 111 -10.49 5.62 4.57
C ALA A 111 -10.39 4.54 3.49
N TRP A 112 -9.41 4.64 2.58
CA TRP A 112 -9.16 3.65 1.54
C TRP A 112 -8.76 2.29 2.10
N LEU A 113 -7.89 2.26 3.11
CA LEU A 113 -7.47 1.02 3.76
C LEU A 113 -8.68 0.30 4.38
N ALA A 114 -9.50 1.01 5.16
CA ALA A 114 -10.71 0.43 5.75
C ALA A 114 -11.70 -0.08 4.70
N LYS A 115 -11.84 0.64 3.58
CA LYS A 115 -12.64 0.20 2.44
C LYS A 115 -12.08 -1.11 1.85
N CYS A 116 -10.79 -1.18 1.57
CA CYS A 116 -10.14 -2.38 1.03
C CYS A 116 -10.20 -3.56 2.00
N GLU A 117 -9.98 -3.34 3.31
CA GLU A 117 -10.14 -4.36 4.36
C GLU A 117 -11.55 -5.01 4.32
N SER A 118 -12.58 -4.23 3.97
CA SER A 118 -13.97 -4.71 3.87
C SER A 118 -14.34 -5.36 2.52
N GLU A 119 -13.72 -4.90 1.42
CA GLU A 119 -14.07 -5.31 0.05
C GLU A 119 -13.27 -6.54 -0.41
N VAL A 120 -12.02 -6.68 0.05
CA VAL A 120 -11.13 -7.77 -0.35
C VAL A 120 -11.58 -9.08 0.31
N VAL A 121 -12.01 -10.02 -0.52
CA VAL A 121 -12.40 -11.36 -0.08
C VAL A 121 -11.24 -12.04 0.63
N ALA A 122 -11.51 -12.58 1.82
CA ALA A 122 -10.53 -13.25 2.68
C ALA A 122 -9.33 -12.36 3.07
N TYR A 123 -9.54 -11.04 3.20
CA TYR A 123 -8.49 -10.10 3.61
C TYR A 123 -7.71 -10.53 4.86
N GLU A 124 -8.40 -11.00 5.91
CA GLU A 124 -7.74 -11.40 7.16
C GLU A 124 -6.77 -12.57 6.94
N GLU A 125 -7.23 -13.64 6.27
CA GLU A 125 -6.39 -14.82 5.95
C GLU A 125 -5.25 -14.47 4.98
N ALA A 126 -5.54 -13.64 3.96
CA ALA A 126 -4.59 -13.33 2.91
C ALA A 126 -3.54 -12.29 3.31
N ASN A 127 -3.86 -11.39 4.26
CA ASN A 127 -2.99 -10.27 4.63
C ASN A 127 -3.09 -9.85 6.10
N GLY A 128 -4.30 -9.70 6.65
CA GLY A 128 -4.51 -9.10 7.97
C GLY A 128 -3.77 -9.82 9.11
N GLU A 129 -3.81 -11.15 9.14
CA GLU A 129 -3.09 -11.97 10.14
C GLU A 129 -1.57 -11.85 9.99
N GLY A 130 -1.07 -11.83 8.75
CA GLY A 130 0.34 -11.64 8.44
C GLY A 130 0.85 -10.27 8.85
N ALA A 131 0.09 -9.21 8.56
CA ALA A 131 0.42 -7.84 8.97
C ALA A 131 0.47 -7.71 10.49
N LYS A 132 -0.52 -8.27 11.22
CA LYS A 132 -0.51 -8.31 12.69
C LYS A 132 0.73 -9.04 13.22
N SER A 133 1.04 -10.20 12.67
CA SER A 133 2.23 -10.97 13.06
C SER A 133 3.54 -10.24 12.80
N PHE A 134 3.59 -9.43 11.73
CA PHE A 134 4.75 -8.58 11.43
C PHE A 134 4.90 -7.43 12.43
N GLY A 135 3.80 -6.85 12.90
CA GLY A 135 3.79 -5.70 13.82
C GLY A 135 4.25 -6.00 15.24
N GLY A 136 4.18 -7.26 15.68
CA GLY A 136 4.55 -7.72 17.02
C GLY A 136 3.36 -8.06 17.90
#